data_AF-A0A8J3QB04-F1
#
_entry.id   AF-A0A8J3QB04-F1
#
_cell.length_a   1.000
_cell.length_b   1.000
_cell.length_c   1.000
_cell.angle_alpha   90.00
_cell.angle_beta   90.00
_cell.angle_gamma   90.00
#
_symmetry.space_group_name_H-M   'P 1'
#
loop_
_entity.id
_entity.type
_entity.pdbx_description
1 polymer ?
#
loop_
_entity_poly.entity_id
_entity_poly.type
_entity_poly.pdbx_seq_one_letter_code
_entity_poly.pdbx_strand_id
1 'polypeptide(L)'
;MAMETALIVPVAAAEPAVGAFREQLDSSAPFGVPAHITVLFPFLDSAQIDQAALAALIASHDSFSFTLARTSWFGQTVLYLASEPEARSAR
;
A
#
# COMPACT_ATOMS: atom_id res chain seq x y z
N MET A 1 -0.97 -23.98 -3.34
CA MET A 1 -1.06 -22.92 -2.32
C MET A 1 -1.48 -21.66 -3.07
N ALA A 2 -2.59 -21.04 -2.70
CA ALA A 2 -3.01 -19.79 -3.33
C ALA A 2 -1.98 -18.71 -2.94
N MET A 3 -1.46 -18.00 -3.92
CA MET A 3 -0.55 -16.88 -3.65
C MET A 3 -1.42 -15.65 -3.43
N GLU A 4 -1.57 -15.22 -2.18
CA GLU A 4 -2.30 -14.00 -1.87
C GLU A 4 -1.62 -12.82 -2.58
N THR A 5 -2.40 -12.05 -3.33
CA THR A 5 -1.91 -10.83 -3.97
C THR A 5 -2.46 -9.60 -3.26
N ALA A 6 -1.82 -8.45 -3.51
CA ALA A 6 -2.28 -7.16 -3.02
C ALA A 6 -2.29 -6.16 -4.19
N LEU A 7 -3.25 -5.24 -4.18
CA LEU A 7 -3.21 -4.06 -5.03
C LEU A 7 -2.60 -2.91 -4.23
N ILE A 8 -1.46 -2.39 -4.70
CA ILE A 8 -0.69 -1.35 -4.01
C ILE A 8 -0.40 -0.16 -4.93
N VAL A 9 -0.21 1.02 -4.33
CA VAL A 9 0.39 2.18 -4.96
C VAL A 9 1.81 2.34 -4.42
N PRO A 10 2.86 2.08 -5.21
CA PRO A 10 4.24 2.35 -4.81
C PRO A 10 4.45 3.84 -4.53
N VAL A 11 5.14 4.17 -3.43
CA VAL A 11 5.44 5.54 -3.00
C VAL A 11 6.94 5.68 -2.80
N ALA A 12 7.67 5.79 -3.92
CA ALA A 12 9.13 5.93 -3.89
C ALA A 12 9.62 7.12 -3.03
N ALA A 13 8.83 8.20 -2.96
CA ALA A 13 9.14 9.37 -2.14
C ALA A 13 9.16 9.07 -0.62
N ALA A 14 8.53 7.98 -0.18
CA ALA A 14 8.52 7.56 1.22
C ALA A 14 9.75 6.69 1.59
N GLU A 15 10.44 6.11 0.61
CA GLU A 15 11.58 5.20 0.87
C GLU A 15 12.66 5.80 1.77
N PRO A 16 13.08 7.07 1.61
CA PRO A 16 14.07 7.66 2.51
C PRO A 16 13.62 7.73 3.97
N ALA A 17 12.31 7.78 4.21
CA ALA A 17 11.75 7.88 5.56
C ALA A 17 11.52 6.51 6.21
N VAL A 18 11.15 5.48 5.44
CA VAL A 18 10.70 4.18 5.99
C VAL A 18 11.55 2.99 5.58
N GLY A 19 12.35 3.07 4.51
CA GLY A 19 13.03 1.93 3.90
C GLY A 19 13.86 1.11 4.88
N ALA A 20 14.76 1.76 5.62
CA ALA A 20 15.62 1.08 6.59
C ALA A 20 14.84 0.39 7.73
N PHE A 21 13.69 0.95 8.14
CA PHE A 21 12.81 0.31 9.12
C PHE A 21 12.07 -0.87 8.53
N ARG A 22 11.58 -0.74 7.29
CA ARG A 22 10.88 -1.81 6.58
C ARG A 22 11.80 -3.00 6.33
N GLU A 23 13.04 -2.79 5.91
CA GLU A 23 14.02 -3.86 5.72
C GLU A 23 14.22 -4.72 6.99
N GLN A 24 14.08 -4.13 8.17
CA GLN A 24 14.27 -4.81 9.45
C GLN A 24 12.99 -5.37 10.06
N LEU A 25 11.86 -4.69 9.87
CA LEU A 25 10.63 -4.91 10.64
C LEU A 25 9.43 -5.33 9.79
N ASP A 26 9.48 -5.15 8.47
CA ASP A 26 8.36 -5.44 7.55
C ASP A 26 8.62 -6.75 6.78
N SER A 27 7.81 -7.77 7.08
CA SER A 27 7.89 -9.08 6.42
C SER A 27 7.67 -9.05 4.90
N SER A 28 7.08 -7.99 4.36
CA SER A 28 6.86 -7.82 2.92
C SER A 28 8.11 -7.28 2.20
N ALA A 29 9.00 -6.56 2.89
CA ALA A 29 10.15 -5.90 2.30
C ALA A 29 11.14 -6.90 1.63
N PRO A 30 11.44 -8.08 2.21
CA PRO A 30 12.30 -9.08 1.56
C PRO A 30 11.78 -9.61 0.22
N PHE A 31 10.47 -9.48 -0.06
CA PHE A 31 9.86 -9.87 -1.34
C PHE A 31 9.97 -8.77 -2.42
N GLY A 32 10.73 -7.70 -2.15
CA GLY A 32 10.93 -6.59 -3.09
C GLY A 32 9.78 -5.60 -3.15
N VAL A 33 8.85 -5.66 -2.17
CA VAL A 33 7.74 -4.70 -2.09
C VAL A 33 8.27 -3.35 -1.62
N PRO A 34 8.12 -2.26 -2.40
CA PRO A 34 8.56 -0.93 -1.99
C PRO A 34 7.64 -0.33 -0.92
N ALA A 35 8.02 0.81 -0.35
CA ALA A 35 7.15 1.63 0.46
C ALA A 35 5.89 1.94 -0.38
N HIS A 36 4.71 1.69 0.19
CA HIS A 36 3.48 1.70 -0.59
C HIS A 36 2.27 2.09 0.26
N ILE A 37 1.19 2.43 -0.43
CA ILE A 37 -0.17 2.47 0.12
C ILE A 37 -0.90 1.23 -0.38
N THR A 38 -1.44 0.44 0.54
CA THR A 38 -2.32 -0.68 0.19
C THR A 38 -3.69 -0.14 -0.24
N VAL A 39 -4.13 -0.47 -1.45
CA VAL A 39 -5.48 -0.17 -1.94
C VAL A 39 -6.43 -1.27 -1.51
N LEU A 40 -6.02 -2.53 -1.70
CA LEU A 40 -6.84 -3.70 -1.36
C LEU A 40 -5.96 -4.92 -1.05
N PHE A 41 -6.27 -5.58 0.07
CA PHE A 41 -5.69 -6.85 0.49
C PHE A 41 -6.68 -7.65 1.38
N PRO A 42 -6.79 -8.98 1.21
CA PRO A 42 -6.26 -9.76 0.09
C PRO A 42 -6.96 -9.36 -1.22
N PHE A 43 -6.24 -9.48 -2.34
CA PHE A 43 -6.79 -9.28 -3.68
C PHE A 43 -7.05 -10.64 -4.37
N LEU A 44 -7.14 -10.66 -5.69
CA LEU A 44 -7.42 -11.86 -6.48
C LEU A 44 -6.23 -12.83 -6.51
N ASP A 45 -6.48 -14.11 -6.79
CA ASP A 45 -5.39 -15.00 -7.20
C ASP A 45 -4.72 -14.45 -8.47
N SER A 46 -3.40 -14.59 -8.59
CA SER A 46 -2.65 -14.04 -9.73
C SER A 46 -3.15 -14.55 -11.08
N ALA A 47 -3.71 -15.76 -11.14
CA ALA A 47 -4.31 -16.33 -12.35
C ALA A 47 -5.63 -15.67 -12.76
N GLN A 48 -6.26 -14.90 -11.86
CA GLN A 48 -7.54 -14.23 -12.08
C GLN A 48 -7.39 -12.72 -12.33
N ILE A 49 -6.16 -12.18 -12.30
CA ILE A 49 -5.90 -10.76 -12.50
C ILE A 49 -6.03 -10.42 -13.99
N ASP A 50 -7.10 -9.70 -14.34
CA ASP A 50 -7.24 -9.03 -15.62
C ASP A 50 -6.60 -7.64 -15.56
N GLN A 51 -5.41 -7.50 -16.14
CA GLN A 51 -4.66 -6.24 -16.17
C GLN A 51 -5.35 -5.15 -16.99
N ALA A 52 -6.07 -5.51 -18.06
CA ALA A 52 -6.74 -4.53 -18.91
C ALA A 52 -7.96 -3.93 -18.22
N ALA A 53 -8.76 -4.77 -17.55
CA ALA A 53 -9.87 -4.32 -16.74
C ALA A 53 -9.40 -3.43 -15.57
N LEU A 54 -8.30 -3.82 -14.90
CA LEU A 54 -7.71 -3.03 -13.82
C LEU A 54 -7.19 -1.68 -14.31
N ALA A 55 -6.51 -1.64 -15.46
CA ALA A 55 -6.05 -0.39 -16.07
C ALA A 55 -7.21 0.54 -16.42
N ALA A 56 -8.31 0.01 -16.98
CA ALA A 56 -9.50 0.80 -17.29
C ALA A 56 -10.18 1.36 -16.03
N LEU A 57 -10.27 0.56 -14.96
CA LEU A 57 -10.80 1.00 -13.67
C LEU A 57 -9.94 2.10 -13.04
N ILE A 58 -8.61 1.94 -13.06
CA ILE A 58 -7.71 2.96 -12.51
C ILE A 58 -7.79 4.25 -13.33
N ALA A 59 -7.86 4.15 -14.66
CA ALA A 59 -7.99 5.29 -15.56
C ALA A 59 -9.32 6.05 -15.41
N SER A 60 -10.35 5.44 -14.80
CA SER A 60 -11.62 6.13 -14.53
C SER A 60 -11.59 7.01 -13.28
N HIS A 61 -10.45 7.09 -12.57
CA HIS A 61 -10.28 7.92 -11.39
C HIS A 61 -9.32 9.07 -11.69
N ASP A 62 -9.66 10.27 -11.23
CA ASP A 62 -8.77 11.42 -11.32
C ASP A 62 -7.54 11.22 -10.44
N SER A 63 -6.39 11.74 -10.89
CA SER A 63 -5.20 11.80 -10.07
C SER A 63 -5.41 12.79 -8.92
N PHE A 64 -4.85 12.47 -7.76
CA PHE A 64 -4.95 13.30 -6.56
C PHE A 64 -3.62 13.31 -5.81
N SER A 65 -3.43 14.38 -5.02
CA SER A 65 -2.28 14.51 -4.13
C SER A 65 -2.66 14.10 -2.71
N PHE A 66 -1.70 13.53 -2.00
CA PHE A 66 -1.79 13.22 -0.57
C PHE A 66 -0.46 13.56 0.10
N THR A 67 -0.47 13.70 1.42
CA THR A 67 0.75 13.95 2.22
C THR A 67 0.89 12.89 3.30
N LEU A 68 2.12 12.40 3.53
CA LEU A 68 2.45 11.46 4.59
C LEU A 68 3.26 12.20 5.68
N ALA A 69 2.58 13.00 6.52
CA ALA A 69 3.23 13.96 7.40
C ALA A 69 3.55 13.42 8.81
N ARG A 70 2.87 12.36 9.24
CA ARG A 70 2.95 11.85 10.61
C ARG A 70 2.91 10.34 10.65
N THR A 71 3.42 9.78 11.74
CA THR A 71 3.20 8.38 12.06
C THR A 71 1.88 8.17 12.79
N SER A 72 1.32 6.98 12.62
CA SER A 72 0.15 6.47 13.36
C SER A 72 0.27 4.95 13.49
N TRP A 73 -0.68 4.34 14.21
CA TRP A 73 -0.65 2.91 14.52
C TRP A 73 -1.96 2.22 14.17
N PHE A 74 -1.88 1.07 13.51
CA PHE A 74 -2.96 0.09 13.56
C PHE A 74 -2.76 -0.75 14.82
N GLY A 75 -3.61 -0.51 15.82
CA GLY A 75 -3.48 -1.14 17.12
C GLY A 75 -2.12 -0.83 17.77
N GLN A 76 -1.37 -1.88 18.12
CA GLN A 76 -0.04 -1.77 18.75
C GLN A 76 1.06 -2.45 17.92
N THR A 77 0.74 -2.93 16.73
CA THR A 77 1.60 -3.86 15.98
C THR A 77 2.13 -3.28 14.68
N VAL A 78 1.39 -2.37 14.03
CA VAL A 78 1.79 -1.79 12.74
C VAL A 78 1.89 -0.28 12.85
N LEU A 79 3.13 0.22 12.79
CA LEU A 79 3.44 1.63 12.61
C LEU A 79 3.35 1.98 11.12
N TYR A 80 2.64 3.06 10.79
CA TYR A 80 2.50 3.54 9.41
C TYR A 80 2.60 5.06 9.33
N LEU A 81 2.87 5.59 8.13
CA LEU A 81 2.73 7.02 7.86
C LEU A 81 1.29 7.32 7.47
N ALA A 82 0.61 8.18 8.22
CA ALA A 82 -0.78 8.54 7.96
C ALA A 82 -0.88 9.51 6.78
N SER A 83 -1.85 9.25 5.89
CA SER A 83 -2.16 10.11 4.76
C SER A 83 -3.08 11.25 5.14
N GLU A 84 -2.78 12.43 4.64
CA GLU A 84 -3.63 13.61 4.69
C GLU A 84 -4.16 13.93 3.28
N PRO A 85 -5.48 14.15 3.10
CA PRO A 85 -6.52 14.07 4.13
C PRO A 85 -6.75 12.62 4.59
N GLU A 86 -6.97 12.43 5.90
CA GLU A 86 -7.37 11.11 6.42
C GLU A 86 -8.80 10.82 5.98
N ALA A 87 -9.00 9.74 5.21
CA ALA A 87 -10.30 9.13 5.12
C ALA A 87 -10.69 8.60 6.51
N ARG A 88 -11.94 8.79 6.92
CA ARG A 88 -12.42 8.30 8.21
C ARG A 88 -12.39 6.76 8.18
N SER A 89 -11.37 6.15 8.78
CA SER A 89 -11.32 4.70 8.99
C SER A 89 -12.48 4.32 9.90
N ALA A 90 -13.42 3.49 9.41
CA ALA A 90 -14.41 2.87 10.27
C ALA A 90 -13.66 2.02 11.31
N ARG A 91 -13.93 2.31 12.59
CA ARG A 91 -13.41 1.54 13.73
C ARG A 91 -13.86 0.09 13.67
#